data_AF-A0A9E4SM50-F1
#
_entry.id   AF-A0A9E4SM50-F1
#
_cell.length_a   1.000
_cell.length_b   1.000
_cell.length_c   1.000
_cell.angle_alpha   90.00
_cell.angle_beta   90.00
_cell.angle_gamma   90.00
#
_symmetry.space_group_name_H-M   'P 1'
#
loop_
_entity.id
_entity.type
_entity.pdbx_description
1 polymer ?
#
loop_
_entity_poly.entity_id
_entity_poly.type
_entity_poly.pdbx_seq_one_letter_code
_entity_poly.pdbx_strand_id
1 'polypeptide(L)' 'MTSPLFGIVADDLTGAMDSAGAMATHGLSAEVLLKGDLDLSRTTPDVVCINTQSRLMSERQAVRAVTGATRRLLSL' A
#
# COMPACT_ATOMS: atom_id res chain seq x y z
N MET A 1 4.77 -18.06 7.09
CA MET A 1 4.30 -16.95 6.23
C MET A 1 5.51 -16.07 5.99
N THR A 2 5.74 -15.66 4.74
CA THR A 2 6.81 -14.73 4.38
C THR A 2 6.25 -13.32 4.43
N SER A 3 6.89 -12.42 5.18
CA SER A 3 6.53 -11.00 5.18
C SER A 3 6.82 -10.39 3.80
N PRO A 4 6.04 -9.39 3.34
CA PRO A 4 6.32 -8.71 2.08
C PRO A 4 7.72 -8.11 2.04
N LEU A 5 8.34 -8.12 0.87
CA LEU A 5 9.64 -7.50 0.62
C LEU A 5 9.53 -5.97 0.58
N PHE A 6 8.43 -5.46 0.02
CA PHE A 6 8.19 -4.03 -0.13
C PHE A 6 6.78 -3.63 0.33
N GLY A 7 6.72 -2.52 1.06
CA GLY A 7 5.49 -1.80 1.35
C GLY A 7 5.48 -0.44 0.63
N ILE A 8 4.44 -0.17 -0.13
CA ILE A 8 4.26 1.08 -0.89
C ILE A 8 3.06 1.83 -0.30
N VAL A 9 3.22 3.14 -0.10
CA VAL A 9 2.12 4.04 0.28
C VAL A 9 1.94 5.05 -0.84
N ALA A 10 0.79 4.98 -1.51
CA ALA A 10 0.44 5.85 -2.63
C ALA A 10 -0.68 6.81 -2.24
N ASP A 11 -0.62 8.04 -2.73
CA ASP A 11 -1.61 9.10 -2.44
C ASP A 11 -2.86 9.01 -3.32
N ASP A 12 -2.82 8.24 -4.41
CA ASP A 12 -3.94 7.93 -5.29
C ASP A 12 -3.87 6.50 -5.87
N LEU A 13 -4.94 6.13 -6.59
CA LEU A 13 -5.06 4.79 -7.16
C LEU A 13 -4.14 4.57 -8.37
N THR A 14 -3.97 5.59 -9.22
CA THR A 14 -3.15 5.45 -10.43
C THR A 14 -1.69 5.19 -10.07
N GLY A 15 -1.10 5.99 -9.17
CA GLY A 15 0.27 5.77 -8.70
C GLY A 15 0.45 4.43 -7.97
N ALA A 16 -0.59 3.98 -7.25
CA ALA A 16 -0.58 2.66 -6.62
C ALA A 16 -0.51 1.53 -7.64
N MET A 17 -1.36 1.58 -8.67
CA MET A 17 -1.44 0.57 -9.72
C MET A 17 -0.19 0.56 -10.60
N ASP A 18 0.35 1.72 -10.95
CA ASP A 18 1.58 1.84 -11.75
C ASP A 18 2.76 1.22 -11.01
N SER A 19 2.89 1.50 -9.71
CA SER A 19 3.96 0.96 -8.87
C SER A 19 3.84 -0.56 -8.71
N ALA A 20 2.64 -1.07 -8.43
CA ALA A 20 2.39 -2.51 -8.33
C ALA A 20 2.63 -3.22 -9.67
N GLY A 21 2.19 -2.62 -10.78
CA GLY A 21 2.43 -3.12 -12.14
C GLY A 21 3.91 -3.21 -12.46
N ALA A 22 4.69 -2.18 -12.13
CA ALA A 22 6.15 -2.20 -12.30
C ALA A 22 6.82 -3.30 -11.47
N MET A 23 6.33 -3.62 -10.27
CA MET A 23 6.85 -4.75 -9.49
C MET A 23 6.50 -6.09 -10.14
N ALA A 24 5.27 -6.22 -10.64
CA ALA A 24 4.82 -7.41 -11.35
C ALA A 24 5.62 -7.69 -12.62
N THR A 25 6.06 -6.66 -13.37
CA THR A 25 6.94 -6.86 -14.53
C THR A 25 8.31 -7.41 -14.17
N HIS A 26 8.71 -7.34 -12.89
CA HIS A 26 9.95 -7.92 -12.37
C HIS A 26 9.73 -9.26 -11.65
N GLY A 27 8.56 -9.88 -11.83
CA GLY A 27 8.24 -11.21 -11.29
C GLY A 27 7.80 -11.21 -9.82
N LEU A 28 7.58 -10.04 -9.22
CA LEU A 28 7.08 -9.93 -7.85
C LEU A 28 5.55 -10.00 -7.84
N SER A 29 5.00 -10.82 -6.96
CA SER A 29 3.56 -10.77 -6.67
C SER A 29 3.23 -9.46 -5.94
N ALA A 30 2.24 -8.73 -6.42
CA ALA A 30 1.89 -7.41 -5.89
C ALA A 30 0.38 -7.28 -5.68
N GLU A 31 -0.02 -6.70 -4.55
CA GLU A 31 -1.42 -6.44 -4.20
C GLU A 31 -1.63 -4.95 -3.88
N VAL A 32 -2.69 -4.36 -4.44
CA VAL A 32 -3.10 -2.98 -4.18
C VAL A 32 -4.31 -2.98 -3.27
N LEU A 33 -4.17 -2.35 -2.10
CA LEU A 33 -5.20 -2.26 -1.08
C LEU A 33 -5.83 -0.88 -1.06
N LEU A 34 -7.16 -0.87 -1.06
CA LEU A 34 -7.96 0.34 -0.98
C LEU A 34 -8.21 0.71 0.49
N LYS A 35 -8.55 1.98 0.71
CA LYS A 35 -8.91 2.50 2.03
C LYS A 35 -10.11 1.73 2.61
N GLY A 36 -9.84 0.85 3.57
CA GLY A 36 -10.86 0.07 4.28
C GLY A 36 -10.59 -1.43 4.30
N ASP A 37 -9.90 -1.96 3.28
CA ASP A 37 -9.49 -3.37 3.20
C ASP A 37 -8.08 -3.54 3.76
N LEU A 38 -8.02 -3.73 5.08
CA LEU A 38 -6.77 -3.64 5.83
C LEU A 38 -6.55 -4.85 6.74
N ASP A 39 -7.25 -5.95 6.48
CA ASP A 39 -6.86 -7.23 7.05
C ASP A 39 -5.65 -7.78 6.29
N LEU A 40 -4.48 -7.31 6.70
CA LEU A 40 -3.19 -7.71 6.14
C LEU A 40 -2.73 -9.07 6.67
N SER A 41 -3.47 -9.69 7.60
CA SER A 41 -3.05 -10.95 8.26
C SER A 41 -2.93 -12.14 7.30
N ARG A 42 -3.50 -12.01 6.10
CA ARG A 42 -3.51 -13.03 5.05
C ARG A 42 -2.72 -12.65 3.81
N THR A 43 -2.07 -11.49 3.83
CA THR A 43 -1.33 -10.97 2.68
C THR A 43 -0.06 -11.80 2.50
N THR A 44 -0.03 -12.62 1.44
CA THR A 44 1.15 -13.39 1.00
C THR A 44 1.98 -12.80 -0.16
N PRO A 45 1.65 -11.67 -0.81
CA PRO A 45 2.45 -11.15 -1.92
C PRO A 45 3.78 -10.56 -1.46
N ASP A 46 4.73 -10.50 -2.40
CA ASP A 46 6.04 -9.88 -2.22
C ASP A 46 5.95 -8.35 -2.04
N VAL A 47 4.90 -7.73 -2.60
CA VAL A 47 4.66 -6.28 -2.55
C VAL A 47 3.23 -5.97 -2.11
N VAL A 48 3.11 -5.07 -1.15
CA VAL A 48 1.82 -4.51 -0.71
C VAL A 48 1.79 -3.02 -0.96
N CYS A 49 0.82 -2.55 -1.73
CA CYS A 49 0.65 -1.13 -2.01
C CYS A 49 -0.66 -0.61 -1.43
N ILE A 50 -0.61 0.30 -0.47
CA ILE A 50 -1.79 0.92 0.14
C ILE A 50 -2.07 2.26 -0.55
N ASN A 51 -3.24 2.37 -1.18
CA ASN A 51 -3.78 3.65 -1.67
C ASN A 51 -4.50 4.38 -0.52
N THR A 52 -3.97 5.53 -0.13
CA THR A 52 -4.54 6.37 0.95
C THR A 52 -5.61 7.34 0.47
N GLN A 53 -5.71 7.55 -0.85
CA GLN A 53 -6.55 8.56 -1.50
C GLN A 53 -6.35 9.96 -0.88
N SER A 54 -5.11 10.28 -0.50
CA SER A 54 -4.76 11.50 0.23
C SER A 54 -4.45 12.71 -0.64
N ARG A 55 -4.34 12.57 -1.97
CA ARG A 55 -3.91 13.66 -2.89
C ARG A 55 -4.63 14.99 -2.70
N LEU A 56 -5.94 14.94 -2.47
CA LEU A 56 -6.81 16.12 -2.34
C LEU A 56 -7.24 16.41 -0.90
N MET A 57 -6.65 15.69 0.08
CA MET A 57 -6.95 15.91 1.49
C MET A 57 -6.20 17.15 2.01
N SER A 58 -6.70 17.71 3.11
CA SER A 58 -5.87 18.65 3.89
C SER A 58 -4.60 17.94 4.40
N GLU A 59 -3.53 18.71 4.61
CA GLU A 59 -2.27 18.20 5.15
C GLU A 59 -2.47 17.31 6.38
N ARG A 60 -3.26 17.79 7.37
CA ARG A 60 -3.55 17.04 8.60
C ARG A 60 -4.26 15.71 8.34
N GLN A 61 -5.14 15.65 7.34
CA GLN A 61 -5.82 14.41 6.94
C GLN A 61 -4.86 13.47 6.22
N ALA A 62 -4.04 13.99 5.30
CA ALA A 62 -3.03 13.22 4.57
C ALA A 62 -2.00 12.60 5.52
N VAL A 63 -1.46 13.39 6.46
CA VAL A 63 -0.52 12.90 7.50
C VAL A 63 -1.13 11.74 8.28
N ARG A 64 -2.39 11.85 8.72
CA ARG A 64 -3.08 10.76 9.42
C ARG A 64 -3.24 9.51 8.55
N ALA A 65 -3.61 9.67 7.29
CA ALA A 65 -3.82 8.56 6.37
C ALA A 65 -2.51 7.81 6.08
N VAL A 66 -1.45 8.55 5.74
CA VAL A 66 -0.10 8.00 5.47
C VAL A 66 0.47 7.33 6.71
N THR A 67 0.44 8.00 7.87
CA THR A 67 0.92 7.41 9.14
C THR A 67 0.18 6.12 9.47
N GLY A 68 -1.14 6.08 9.26
CA GLY A 68 -1.94 4.89 9.47
C GLY A 68 -1.57 3.74 8.52
N ALA A 69 -1.35 4.04 7.24
CA ALA A 69 -0.90 3.05 6.24
C ALA A 69 0.49 2.49 6.57
N THR A 70 1.46 3.37 6.87
CA THR A 70 2.83 2.98 7.24
C THR A 70 2.86 2.09 8.47
N ARG A 71 2.12 2.44 9.54
CA ARG A 71 2.06 1.62 10.75
C ARG A 71 1.53 0.21 10.49
N ARG A 72 0.58 0.06 9.57
CA ARG A 72 0.03 -1.25 9.20
C ARG A 72 1.04 -2.08 8.42
N LEU A 73 1.74 -1.46 7.45
CA LEU A 73 2.83 -2.13 6.72
C LEU A 73 3.96 -2.59 7.66
N LEU A 74 4.29 -1.79 8.67
CA LEU A 74 5.31 -2.15 9.68
C LEU A 74 4.86 -3.23 10.68
N SER A 75 3.58 -3.63 10.66
CA SER A 75 3.05 -4.69 11.53
C SER A 75 2.92 -6.06 10.84
N LEU A 76 3.30 -6.14 9.56
CA LEU A 76 3.42 -7.38 8.77
C LEU A 76 4.78 -8.07 8.97
#